data_AF-A0A7C3CKX1-F1
#
_entry.id   AF-A0A7C3CKX1-F1
#
_cell.length_a   1.000
_cell.length_b   1.000
_cell.length_c   1.000
_cell.angle_alpha   90.00
_cell.angle_beta   90.00
_cell.angle_gamma   90.00
#
_symmetry.space_group_name_H-M   'P 1'
#
loop_
_entity.id
_entity.type
_entity.pdbx_description
1 polymer ?
#
loop_
_entity_poly.entity_id
_entity_poly.type
_entity_poly.pdbx_seq_one_letter_code
_entity_poly.pdbx_strand_id
1 'polypeptide(L)'
;SKIVKIFLIIFPQNIKQNFRKKLYKIIGSEDYIESGGMKESYRKTIERDLQKEMQKINCPTFLIWGEKDKSVSVKEAYQTQKNIKNSKLEIIKNVEHYPFLNNKKEWQKIFKDIID
;
A
#
# COMPACT_ATOMS: atom_id res chain seq x y z
N SER A 1 5.36 -12.75 -1.76
CA SER A 1 5.85 -13.47 -2.96
C SER A 1 6.32 -14.88 -2.57
N LYS A 2 5.95 -15.93 -3.35
CA LYS A 2 6.30 -17.35 -3.09
C LYS A 2 7.81 -17.59 -2.88
N ILE A 3 8.64 -16.77 -3.51
CA ILE A 3 10.11 -16.81 -3.42
C ILE A 3 10.61 -16.48 -2.01
N VAL A 4 9.98 -15.52 -1.33
CA VAL A 4 10.32 -15.15 0.07
C VAL A 4 9.99 -16.28 1.04
N LYS A 5 8.91 -17.02 0.78
CA LYS A 5 8.51 -18.20 1.59
C LYS A 5 9.54 -19.33 1.46
N ILE A 6 10.10 -19.56 0.27
CA ILE A 6 11.15 -20.58 0.03
C ILE A 6 12.46 -20.19 0.73
N PHE A 7 12.88 -18.93 0.62
CA PHE A 7 14.12 -18.44 1.24
C PHE A 7 14.10 -18.54 2.77
N LEU A 8 12.93 -18.37 3.39
CA LEU A 8 12.76 -18.48 4.84
C LEU A 8 12.76 -19.93 5.35
N ILE A 9 12.80 -20.98 4.51
CA ILE A 9 12.83 -22.37 4.99
C ILE A 9 14.23 -22.76 5.45
N ILE A 10 15.28 -22.22 4.82
CA ILE A 10 16.66 -22.74 4.88
C ILE A 10 17.50 -22.21 6.07
N PHE A 11 17.08 -21.15 6.76
CA PHE A 11 17.89 -20.54 7.83
C PHE A 11 17.54 -21.02 9.27
N PRO A 12 18.48 -20.97 10.24
CA PRO A 12 18.23 -21.25 11.65
C PRO A 12 17.09 -20.39 12.24
N GLN A 13 16.29 -20.94 13.17
CA GLN A 13 15.09 -20.27 13.72
C GLN A 13 15.39 -18.87 14.31
N ASN A 14 16.58 -18.68 14.88
CA ASN A 14 17.01 -17.41 15.49
C ASN A 14 17.29 -16.32 14.43
N ILE A 15 17.76 -16.71 13.25
CA ILE A 15 18.00 -15.81 12.11
C ILE A 15 16.66 -15.49 11.43
N LYS A 16 15.74 -16.45 11.32
CA LYS A 16 14.37 -16.22 10.78
C LYS A 16 13.60 -15.17 11.57
N GLN A 17 13.70 -15.15 12.90
CA GLN A 17 12.95 -14.19 13.72
C GLN A 17 13.46 -12.76 13.57
N ASN A 18 14.78 -12.54 13.63
CA ASN A 18 15.36 -11.21 13.46
C ASN A 18 15.18 -10.67 12.04
N PHE A 19 15.30 -11.53 11.02
CA PHE A 19 15.11 -11.12 9.64
C PHE A 19 13.64 -10.83 9.32
N ARG A 20 12.69 -11.60 9.90
CA ARG A 20 11.25 -11.30 9.80
C ARG A 20 10.89 -9.98 10.45
N LYS A 21 11.34 -9.73 11.69
CA LYS A 21 11.10 -8.45 12.38
C LYS A 21 11.65 -7.27 11.59
N LYS A 22 12.85 -7.41 11.01
CA LYS A 22 13.46 -6.39 10.16
C LYS A 22 12.69 -6.20 8.85
N LEU A 23 12.21 -7.29 8.23
CA LEU A 23 11.32 -7.21 7.07
C LEU A 23 10.06 -6.43 7.42
N TYR A 24 9.33 -6.86 8.45
CA TYR A 24 8.10 -6.22 8.95
C TYR A 24 8.29 -4.74 9.28
N LYS A 25 9.41 -4.37 9.92
CA LYS A 25 9.76 -2.97 10.16
C LYS A 25 10.01 -2.18 8.87
N ILE A 26 10.58 -2.79 7.83
CA ILE A 26 10.85 -2.17 6.52
C ILE A 26 9.57 -2.00 5.68
N ILE A 27 8.59 -2.91 5.81
CA ILE A 27 7.25 -2.79 5.17
C ILE A 27 6.29 -1.88 5.97
N GLY A 28 6.79 -1.15 6.98
CA GLY A 28 5.97 -0.23 7.78
C GLY A 28 5.01 -0.93 8.74
N SER A 29 5.24 -2.21 9.05
CA SER A 29 4.35 -3.01 9.90
C SER A 29 4.78 -3.00 11.37
N GLU A 30 5.14 -1.84 11.91
CA GLU A 30 5.28 -1.66 13.35
C GLU A 30 3.96 -2.01 14.04
N ASP A 31 2.84 -1.61 13.46
CA ASP A 31 1.49 -2.00 13.86
C ASP A 31 1.28 -3.52 13.91
N TYR A 32 1.90 -4.31 13.03
CA TYR A 32 1.80 -5.77 13.07
C TYR A 32 2.51 -6.35 14.29
N ILE A 33 3.68 -5.81 14.61
CA ILE A 33 4.50 -6.27 15.74
C ILE A 33 3.84 -5.86 17.06
N GLU A 34 3.21 -4.68 17.09
CA GLU A 34 2.50 -4.12 18.26
C GLU A 34 1.05 -4.61 18.40
N SER A 35 0.46 -5.22 17.36
CA SER A 35 -0.95 -5.64 17.35
C SER A 35 -1.37 -6.65 18.43
N GLY A 36 -0.43 -7.22 19.20
CA GLY A 36 -0.73 -8.12 20.31
C GLY A 36 -1.69 -9.25 19.92
N GLY A 37 -2.85 -9.33 20.58
CA GLY A 37 -3.90 -10.31 20.29
C GLY A 37 -4.58 -10.16 18.91
N MET A 38 -4.39 -9.03 18.22
CA MET A 38 -4.99 -8.75 16.90
C MET A 38 -4.11 -9.18 15.72
N LYS A 39 -2.97 -9.81 15.99
CA LYS A 39 -2.00 -10.23 14.97
C LYS A 39 -2.62 -11.04 13.85
N GLU A 40 -3.57 -11.92 14.17
CA GLU A 40 -4.24 -12.75 13.17
C GLU A 40 -5.18 -11.95 12.27
N SER A 41 -5.90 -10.96 12.82
CA SER A 41 -6.73 -10.04 12.02
C SER A 41 -5.86 -9.18 11.10
N TYR A 42 -4.75 -8.66 11.61
CA TYR A 42 -3.79 -7.92 10.79
C TYR A 42 -3.24 -8.80 9.66
N ARG A 43 -2.83 -10.04 9.97
CA ARG A 43 -2.35 -11.01 8.98
C ARG A 43 -3.37 -11.24 7.87
N LYS A 44 -4.65 -11.42 8.22
CA LYS A 44 -5.73 -11.59 7.24
C LYS A 44 -5.94 -10.36 6.37
N THR A 45 -5.74 -9.16 6.91
CA THR A 45 -5.82 -7.91 6.14
C THR A 45 -4.70 -7.81 5.12
N ILE A 46 -3.44 -8.02 5.51
CA ILE A 46 -2.29 -7.90 4.61
C ILE A 46 -2.22 -9.02 3.56
N GLU A 47 -2.78 -10.19 3.84
CA GLU A 47 -2.81 -11.32 2.90
C GLU A 47 -3.96 -11.23 1.90
N ARG A 48 -4.92 -10.32 2.12
CA ARG A 48 -6.09 -10.20 1.26
C ARG A 48 -5.71 -9.52 -0.05
N ASP A 49 -5.90 -10.25 -1.15
CA ASP A 49 -5.79 -9.73 -2.50
C ASP A 49 -7.14 -9.15 -2.95
N LEU A 50 -7.17 -7.86 -3.25
CA LEU A 50 -8.36 -7.12 -3.66
C LEU A 50 -8.43 -6.85 -5.16
N GLN A 51 -7.49 -7.35 -5.98
CA GLN A 51 -7.44 -7.01 -7.41
C GLN A 51 -8.73 -7.36 -8.16
N LYS A 52 -9.35 -8.50 -7.84
CA LYS A 52 -10.63 -8.90 -8.44
C LYS A 52 -11.81 -8.05 -7.97
N GLU A 53 -11.77 -7.59 -6.72
CA GLU A 53 -12.81 -6.76 -6.14
C GLU A 53 -12.76 -5.33 -6.72
N MET A 54 -11.56 -4.80 -6.97
CA MET A 54 -11.38 -3.50 -7.65
C MET A 54 -12.08 -3.46 -9.01
N GLN A 55 -12.15 -4.58 -9.73
CA GLN A 55 -12.82 -4.65 -11.04
C GLN A 55 -14.35 -4.50 -10.96
N LYS A 56 -14.93 -4.62 -9.77
CA LYS A 56 -16.37 -4.41 -9.54
C LYS A 56 -16.73 -2.93 -9.38
N ILE A 57 -15.74 -2.05 -9.24
CA ILE A 57 -15.94 -0.61 -9.14
C ILE A 57 -16.31 -0.06 -10.52
N ASN A 58 -17.56 0.37 -10.68
CA ASN A 58 -18.11 0.87 -11.95
C ASN A 58 -18.32 2.39 -11.98
N CYS A 59 -18.31 3.05 -10.82
CA CYS A 59 -18.43 4.51 -10.77
C CYS A 59 -17.13 5.20 -11.20
N PRO A 60 -17.21 6.44 -11.71
CA PRO A 60 -16.04 7.28 -11.90
C PRO A 60 -15.21 7.33 -10.60
N THR A 61 -13.93 7.00 -10.71
CA THR A 61 -13.03 6.92 -9.56
C THR A 61 -11.80 7.77 -9.82
N PHE A 62 -11.49 8.66 -8.89
CA PHE A 62 -10.25 9.42 -8.95
C PHE A 62 -9.26 8.83 -7.93
N LEU A 63 -8.05 8.52 -8.40
CA LEU A 63 -6.96 7.98 -7.62
C LEU A 63 -5.88 9.05 -7.46
N ILE A 64 -5.45 9.28 -6.23
CA ILE A 64 -4.38 10.23 -5.91
C ILE A 64 -3.27 9.49 -5.21
N TRP A 65 -2.03 9.67 -5.67
CA TRP A 65 -0.88 8.95 -5.15
C TRP A 65 0.33 9.84 -4.94
N GLY A 66 1.09 9.61 -3.87
CA GLY A 66 2.40 10.22 -3.69
C GLY A 66 3.49 9.49 -4.47
N GLU A 67 4.32 10.22 -5.22
CA GLU A 67 5.45 9.65 -5.97
C GLU A 67 6.46 8.92 -5.07
N LYS A 68 6.66 9.39 -3.85
CA LYS A 68 7.64 8.90 -2.87
C LYS A 68 7.01 8.01 -1.80
N ASP A 69 5.80 7.52 -2.01
CA ASP A 69 5.16 6.58 -1.09
C ASP A 69 5.97 5.27 -0.99
N LYS A 70 6.49 4.99 0.20
CA LYS A 70 7.30 3.79 0.52
C LYS A 70 6.45 2.60 0.97
N SER A 71 5.21 2.86 1.38
CA SER A 71 4.27 1.85 1.84
C SER A 71 3.53 1.23 0.66
N VAL A 72 3.11 2.06 -0.31
CA VAL A 72 2.45 1.59 -1.53
C VAL A 72 3.02 2.32 -2.75
N SER A 73 3.73 1.59 -3.59
CA SER A 73 4.53 2.14 -4.67
C SER A 73 3.68 2.71 -5.81
N VAL A 74 4.27 3.62 -6.60
CA VAL A 74 3.65 4.14 -7.84
C VAL A 74 3.28 3.01 -8.83
N LYS A 75 4.02 1.90 -8.82
CA LYS A 75 3.68 0.71 -9.64
C LYS A 75 2.32 0.13 -9.23
N GLU A 76 2.04 0.08 -7.93
CA GLU A 76 0.75 -0.38 -7.41
C GLU A 76 -0.37 0.62 -7.72
N ALA A 77 -0.07 1.92 -7.77
CA ALA A 77 -1.02 2.94 -8.24
C ALA A 77 -1.48 2.66 -9.68
N TYR A 78 -0.54 2.40 -10.60
CA TYR A 78 -0.87 2.04 -11.99
C TYR A 78 -1.61 0.70 -12.09
N GLN A 79 -1.27 -0.29 -11.27
CA GLN A 79 -2.01 -1.55 -11.20
C GLN A 79 -3.45 -1.33 -10.73
N THR A 80 -3.65 -0.45 -9.75
CA THR A 80 -4.97 -0.07 -9.24
C THR A 80 -5.79 0.61 -10.34
N GLN A 81 -5.21 1.59 -11.04
CA GLN A 81 -5.85 2.25 -12.18
C GLN A 81 -6.25 1.25 -13.27
N LYS A 82 -5.37 0.29 -13.58
CA LYS A 82 -5.67 -0.77 -14.58
C LYS A 82 -6.86 -1.65 -14.15
N ASN A 83 -6.99 -1.93 -12.86
CA ASN A 83 -8.07 -2.78 -12.35
C ASN A 83 -9.40 -2.03 -12.21
N ILE A 84 -9.37 -0.71 -11.98
CA ILE A 84 -10.57 0.14 -11.91
C ILE A 84 -10.78 0.82 -13.26
N LYS A 85 -11.62 0.22 -14.11
CA LYS A 85 -11.77 0.63 -15.53
C LYS A 85 -12.10 2.11 -15.72
N ASN A 86 -12.98 2.66 -14.90
CA ASN A 86 -13.41 4.06 -14.99
C ASN A 86 -12.64 4.94 -14.00
N SER A 87 -11.30 4.90 -14.06
CA SER A 87 -10.45 5.68 -13.15
C SER A 87 -9.47 6.62 -13.84
N LYS A 88 -9.23 7.74 -13.16
CA LYS A 88 -8.14 8.68 -13.45
C LYS A 88 -7.15 8.65 -12.29
N LEU A 89 -5.86 8.61 -12.61
CA LEU A 89 -4.78 8.58 -11.62
C LEU A 89 -3.96 9.87 -11.70
N GLU A 90 -3.77 10.53 -10.56
CA GLU A 90 -2.89 11.68 -10.39
C GLU A 90 -1.73 11.29 -9.47
N ILE A 91 -0.49 11.47 -9.95
CA ILE A 91 0.72 11.24 -9.17
C ILE A 91 1.29 12.59 -8.74
N ILE A 92 1.35 12.81 -7.42
CA ILE A 92 1.87 14.03 -6.82
C ILE A 92 3.36 13.88 -6.57
N LYS A 93 4.15 14.72 -7.24
CA LYS A 93 5.62 14.68 -7.19
C LYS A 93 6.14 14.99 -5.80
N ASN A 94 7.23 14.34 -5.42
CA ASN A 94 7.91 14.56 -4.14
C ASN A 94 7.05 14.33 -2.87
N VAL A 95 5.88 13.71 -3.00
CA VAL A 95 4.96 13.47 -1.88
C VAL A 95 4.97 12.00 -1.46
N GLU A 96 4.94 11.77 -0.15
CA GLU A 96 4.93 10.42 0.45
C GLU A 96 3.48 9.90 0.65
N HIS A 97 3.25 9.02 1.62
CA HIS A 97 2.00 8.27 1.77
C HIS A 97 0.73 9.11 2.05
N TYR A 98 0.88 10.31 2.61
CA TYR A 98 -0.24 11.18 2.98
C TYR A 98 -0.23 12.52 2.23
N PRO A 99 -0.63 12.55 0.94
CA PRO A 99 -0.63 13.77 0.15
C PRO A 99 -1.43 14.93 0.75
N PHE A 100 -2.53 14.60 1.41
CA PHE A 100 -3.44 15.57 2.02
C PHE A 100 -2.85 16.25 3.28
N LEU A 101 -1.88 15.63 3.96
CA LEU A 101 -1.22 16.22 5.13
C LEU A 101 -0.02 17.09 4.74
N ASN A 102 0.85 16.55 3.88
CA ASN A 102 2.16 17.13 3.64
C ASN A 102 2.18 18.18 2.52
N ASN A 103 1.13 18.27 1.70
CA ASN A 103 1.11 19.18 0.56
C ASN A 103 -0.29 19.79 0.33
N LYS A 104 -0.80 20.47 1.36
CA LYS A 104 -2.18 20.97 1.45
C LYS A 104 -2.62 21.84 0.25
N LYS A 105 -1.73 22.71 -0.28
CA LYS A 105 -2.06 23.58 -1.42
C LYS A 105 -2.24 22.79 -2.71
N GLU A 106 -1.34 21.86 -3.00
CA GLU A 106 -1.40 21.01 -4.18
C GLU A 106 -2.59 20.05 -4.10
N TRP A 107 -2.83 19.47 -2.91
CA TRP A 107 -4.03 18.70 -2.62
C TRP A 107 -5.32 19.49 -2.87
N GLN A 108 -5.42 20.73 -2.35
CA GLN A 108 -6.60 21.58 -2.55
C GLN A 108 -6.87 21.88 -4.03
N LYS A 109 -5.83 22.11 -4.82
CA LYS A 109 -5.95 22.33 -6.25
C LYS A 109 -6.50 21.08 -6.95
N ILE A 110 -5.85 19.93 -6.73
CA ILE A 110 -6.27 18.64 -7.32
C ILE A 110 -7.70 18.31 -6.91
N PHE A 111 -8.04 18.51 -5.63
CA PHE A 111 -9.36 18.24 -5.10
C PHE A 111 -10.44 19.11 -5.74
N LYS A 112 -10.13 20.38 -6.01
CA LYS A 112 -11.04 21.28 -6.72
C LYS A 112 -11.26 20.81 -8.17
N ASP A 113 -10.19 20.44 -8.88
CA ASP A 113 -10.24 19.92 -10.24
C ASP A 113 -11.00 18.57 -10.37
N ILE A 114 -11.28 17.88 -9.26
CA ILE A 114 -12.06 16.63 -9.22
C ILE A 114 -13.55 16.90 -9.02
N ILE A 115 -13.89 17.94 -8.26
CA ILE A 115 -15.27 18.26 -7.87
C ILE A 115 -15.95 19.13 -8.92
N ASP A 116 -15.19 20.01 -9.58
CA ASP A 116 -15.64 20.86 -10.67
C ASP A 116 -15.77 20.07 -11.99
#